data_AF-A0A528B1F8-F1
#
_entry.id   AF-A0A528B1F8-F1
#
_cell.length_a   1.000
_cell.length_b   1.000
_cell.length_c   1.000
_cell.angle_alpha   90.00
_cell.angle_beta   90.00
_cell.angle_gamma   90.00
#
_symmetry.space_group_name_H-M   'P 1'
#
loop_
_entity.id
_entity.type
_entity.pdbx_description
1 polymer ?
#
loop_
_entity_poly.entity_id
_entity_poly.type
_entity_poly.pdbx_seq_one_letter_code
_entity_poly.pdbx_strand_id
1 'polypeptide(L)'
;MVLAFFCYGTWLAAGLFLWPSYPLLALVVLALMAALQSSLAHEVLHGHPTRNAQLNEAFVFLPIGLVWPFRRFKTIHLRHHADERLTDPLDDPESYYKALWHHDELPPAMKFL
;
A
#
# COMPACT_ATOMS: atom_id res chain seq x y z
N MET A 1 -1.05 -13.90 10.86
CA MET A 1 -1.66 -15.02 10.10
C MET A 1 -3.17 -14.94 10.05
N VAL A 2 -3.88 -15.02 11.19
CA VAL A 2 -5.36 -14.90 11.25
C VAL A 2 -5.87 -13.64 10.53
N LEU A 3 -5.23 -12.50 10.76
CA LEU A 3 -5.63 -11.22 10.14
C LEU A 3 -5.52 -11.22 8.61
N ALA A 4 -4.55 -11.94 8.04
CA ALA A 4 -4.42 -12.05 6.58
C ALA A 4 -5.57 -12.88 6.01
N PHE A 5 -5.89 -14.03 6.61
CA PHE A 5 -7.02 -14.86 6.18
C PHE A 5 -8.35 -14.12 6.32
N PHE A 6 -8.54 -13.39 7.42
CA PHE A 6 -9.69 -12.51 7.61
C PHE A 6 -9.78 -11.46 6.50
N CYS A 7 -8.68 -10.76 6.22
CA CYS A 7 -8.62 -9.72 5.19
C CYS A 7 -9.05 -10.24 3.80
N TYR A 8 -8.43 -11.32 3.31
CA TYR A 8 -8.79 -11.87 2.00
C TYR A 8 -10.18 -12.52 2.00
N GLY A 9 -10.55 -13.22 3.08
CA GLY A 9 -11.85 -13.87 3.20
C GLY A 9 -12.99 -12.83 3.15
N THR A 10 -12.87 -11.76 3.92
CA THR A 10 -13.85 -10.66 3.92
C THR A 10 -13.87 -9.91 2.60
N TRP A 11 -12.71 -9.63 1.99
CA TRP A 11 -12.64 -8.99 0.68
C TRP A 11 -13.36 -9.83 -0.39
N LEU A 12 -13.06 -11.14 -0.45
CA LEU A 12 -13.67 -12.05 -1.41
C LEU A 12 -15.18 -12.20 -1.17
N ALA A 13 -15.60 -12.38 0.09
CA ALA A 13 -17.01 -12.49 0.44
C ALA A 13 -17.79 -11.20 0.14
N ALA A 14 -17.20 -10.03 0.39
CA ALA A 14 -17.81 -8.75 0.04
C ALA A 14 -17.97 -8.61 -1.48
N GLY A 15 -16.94 -8.96 -2.26
CA GLY A 15 -17.00 -8.91 -3.72
C GLY A 15 -18.00 -9.89 -4.33
N LEU A 16 -18.16 -11.09 -3.75
CA LEU A 16 -19.05 -12.12 -4.29
C LEU A 16 -20.50 -11.99 -3.81
N PHE A 17 -20.72 -11.72 -2.53
CA PHE A 17 -22.05 -11.81 -1.92
C PHE A 17 -22.66 -10.45 -1.58
N LEU A 18 -21.83 -9.45 -1.23
CA LEU A 18 -22.32 -8.15 -0.81
C LEU A 18 -22.48 -7.19 -2.00
N TRP A 19 -21.56 -7.24 -2.96
CA TRP A 19 -21.54 -6.38 -4.14
C TRP A 19 -22.83 -6.39 -4.98
N PRO A 20 -23.45 -7.54 -5.31
CA PRO A 20 -24.62 -7.56 -6.19
C PRO A 20 -25.84 -6.84 -5.62
N SER A 21 -25.98 -6.84 -4.28
CA SER A 21 -27.17 -6.33 -3.59
C SER A 21 -26.92 -4.99 -2.90
N TYR A 22 -25.70 -4.74 -2.42
CA TYR A 22 -25.34 -3.58 -1.60
C TYR A 22 -24.00 -2.96 -2.06
N PRO A 23 -23.91 -2.41 -3.28
CA PRO A 23 -22.64 -1.99 -3.85
C PRO A 23 -21.93 -0.88 -3.06
N LEU A 24 -22.66 0.08 -2.48
CA LEU A 24 -22.04 1.14 -1.66
C LEU A 24 -21.42 0.59 -0.37
N LEU A 25 -22.11 -0.32 0.32
CA LEU A 25 -21.57 -0.96 1.52
C LEU A 25 -20.40 -1.88 1.15
N ALA A 26 -20.51 -2.61 0.04
CA ALA A 26 -19.43 -3.44 -0.48
C ALA A 26 -18.18 -2.60 -0.77
N LEU A 27 -18.31 -1.43 -1.41
CA LEU A 27 -17.19 -0.51 -1.65
C LEU A 27 -16.48 -0.10 -0.35
N VAL A 28 -17.24 0.25 0.69
CA VAL A 28 -16.65 0.60 2.00
C VAL A 28 -15.86 -0.58 2.57
N VAL A 29 -16.45 -1.79 2.57
CA VAL A 29 -15.77 -3.00 3.08
C VAL A 29 -14.53 -3.32 2.27
N LEU A 30 -14.61 -3.27 0.94
CA LEU A 30 -13.48 -3.55 0.04
C LEU A 30 -12.35 -2.54 0.25
N ALA A 31 -12.66 -1.24 0.39
CA ALA A 31 -11.67 -0.20 0.66
C ALA A 31 -10.98 -0.39 2.01
N LEU A 32 -11.73 -0.75 3.06
CA LEU A 32 -11.16 -1.06 4.37
C LEU A 32 -10.25 -2.30 4.32
N MET A 33 -10.64 -3.34 3.59
CA MET A 33 -9.79 -4.53 3.42
C MET A 33 -8.55 -4.23 2.58
N ALA A 34 -8.64 -3.35 1.57
CA ALA A 34 -7.47 -2.90 0.83
C ALA A 34 -6.48 -2.15 1.74
N ALA A 35 -6.97 -1.23 2.59
CA ALA A 35 -6.15 -0.54 3.57
C ALA A 35 -5.51 -1.51 4.58
N LEU A 36 -6.27 -2.48 5.08
CA LEU A 36 -5.76 -3.54 5.96
C LEU A 36 -4.66 -4.37 5.27
N GLN A 37 -4.84 -4.73 4.00
CA GLN A 37 -3.83 -5.48 3.26
C GLN A 37 -2.56 -4.66 3.04
N SER A 38 -2.66 -3.34 2.81
CA SER A 38 -1.51 -2.44 2.77
C SER A 38 -0.76 -2.40 4.10
N SER A 39 -1.48 -2.36 5.23
CA SER A 39 -0.88 -2.44 6.56
C SER A 39 -0.18 -3.79 6.80
N LEU A 40 -0.81 -4.91 6.41
CA LEU A 40 -0.19 -6.23 6.49
C LEU A 40 1.08 -6.32 5.63
N ALA A 41 1.08 -5.73 4.44
CA ALA A 41 2.26 -5.68 3.58
C ALA A 41 3.40 -4.89 4.23
N HIS A 42 3.10 -3.78 4.90
CA HIS A 42 4.07 -3.01 5.68
C HIS A 42 4.70 -3.86 6.80
N GLU A 43 3.91 -4.59 7.57
CA GLU A 43 4.48 -5.46 8.60
C GLU A 43 5.32 -6.61 8.01
N VAL A 44 4.89 -7.17 6.88
CA VAL A 44 5.61 -8.27 6.20
C VAL A 44 6.96 -7.81 5.64
N LEU A 45 7.07 -6.57 5.14
CA LEU A 45 8.36 -6.07 4.66
C LEU A 45 9.39 -5.90 5.78
N HIS A 46 8.95 -5.70 7.03
CA HIS A 46 9.79 -5.66 8.23
C HIS A 46 10.17 -7.05 8.76
N GLY A 47 9.67 -8.11 8.10
CA GLY A 47 10.00 -9.48 8.46
C GLY A 47 9.04 -10.12 9.47
N HIS A 48 7.84 -9.55 9.65
CA HIS A 48 6.78 -10.18 10.42
C HIS A 48 5.88 -11.08 9.54
N PRO A 49 5.15 -12.06 10.11
CA PRO A 49 5.13 -12.45 11.53
C PRO A 49 6.15 -13.53 11.90
N THR A 50 6.86 -14.13 10.94
CA THR A 50 7.79 -15.25 11.19
C THR A 50 9.22 -14.90 10.81
N ARG A 51 10.21 -15.71 11.22
CA ARG A 51 11.61 -15.52 10.79
C ARG A 51 11.85 -15.90 9.32
N ASN A 52 10.90 -16.54 8.64
CA ASN A 52 11.03 -16.96 7.26
C ASN A 52 10.41 -15.92 6.32
N ALA A 53 11.25 -15.21 5.57
CA ALA A 53 10.82 -14.17 4.65
C ALA A 53 9.90 -14.70 3.53
N GLN A 54 10.15 -15.89 2.99
CA GLN A 54 9.31 -16.48 1.93
C GLN A 54 7.90 -16.82 2.45
N LEU A 55 7.82 -17.35 3.68
CA LEU A 55 6.54 -17.62 4.32
C LEU A 55 5.78 -16.32 4.59
N ASN A 56 6.46 -15.27 5.03
CA ASN A 56 5.83 -13.98 5.25
C ASN A 56 5.30 -13.37 3.93
N GLU A 57 6.12 -13.40 2.88
CA GLU A 57 5.74 -12.95 1.53
C GLU A 57 4.51 -13.68 1.00
N ALA A 58 4.36 -14.98 1.30
CA ALA A 58 3.19 -15.76 0.92
C ALA A 58 1.88 -15.25 1.55
N PHE A 59 1.89 -14.46 2.63
CA PHE A 59 0.67 -13.84 3.15
C PHE A 59 0.23 -12.60 2.37
N VAL A 60 1.10 -12.01 1.54
CA VAL A 60 0.84 -10.75 0.83
C VAL A 60 1.10 -10.85 -0.67
N PHE A 61 1.29 -12.06 -1.20
CA PHE A 61 1.65 -12.30 -2.60
C PHE A 61 0.54 -11.89 -3.57
N LEU A 62 -0.73 -11.92 -3.14
CA LEU A 62 -1.88 -11.49 -3.92
C LEU A 62 -2.21 -10.05 -3.53
N PRO A 63 -1.72 -9.04 -4.26
CA PRO A 63 -2.03 -7.67 -3.93
C PRO A 63 -3.48 -7.35 -4.33
N ILE A 64 -4.33 -7.07 -3.35
CA ILE A 64 -5.72 -6.63 -3.61
C ILE A 64 -5.82 -5.11 -3.77
N GLY A 65 -4.84 -4.35 -3.28
CA GLY A 65 -4.77 -2.88 -3.42
C GLY A 65 -3.57 -2.36 -4.20
N LEU A 66 -2.40 -3.01 -4.07
CA LEU A 66 -1.17 -2.55 -4.75
C LEU A 66 -1.15 -2.97 -6.22
N VAL A 67 -0.95 -2.00 -7.11
CA VAL A 67 -0.65 -2.29 -8.53
C VAL A 67 0.78 -2.84 -8.68
N TRP A 68 1.68 -2.47 -7.78
CA TRP A 68 3.11 -2.79 -7.85
C TRP A 68 3.47 -4.11 -7.16
N PRO A 69 4.48 -4.85 -7.66
CA PRO A 69 4.97 -6.07 -7.01
C PRO A 69 5.44 -5.82 -5.57
N PHE A 70 5.08 -6.70 -4.64
CA PHE A 70 5.45 -6.57 -3.21
C PHE A 70 6.94 -6.32 -2.99
N ARG A 71 7.82 -7.03 -3.71
CA ARG A 71 9.27 -6.85 -3.55
C ARG A 71 9.75 -5.47 -3.97
N ARG A 72 9.12 -4.85 -4.98
CA ARG A 72 9.43 -3.47 -5.37
C ARG A 72 9.02 -2.51 -4.27
N PHE A 73 7.80 -2.67 -3.73
CA PHE A 73 7.32 -1.91 -2.57
C PHE A 73 8.28 -2.05 -1.38
N LYS A 74 8.67 -3.27 -1.00
CA LYS A 74 9.65 -3.53 0.06
C LYS A 74 10.97 -2.79 -0.17
N THR A 75 11.53 -2.83 -1.39
CA THR A 75 12.79 -2.16 -1.68
C THR A 75 12.71 -0.64 -1.55
N ILE A 76 11.65 -0.01 -2.08
CA ILE A 76 11.51 1.46 -2.01
C ILE A 76 11.24 1.92 -0.57
N HIS A 77 10.40 1.18 0.15
CA HIS A 77 10.02 1.53 1.51
C HIS A 77 11.17 1.38 2.49
N LEU A 78 11.99 0.34 2.35
CA LEU A 78 13.20 0.19 3.18
C LEU A 78 14.25 1.27 2.87
N ARG A 79 14.28 1.83 1.65
CA ARG A 79 15.13 2.99 1.34
C ARG A 79 14.62 4.25 2.02
N HIS A 80 13.30 4.48 1.99
CA HIS A 80 12.65 5.56 2.75
C HIS A 80 13.01 5.51 4.25
N HIS A 81 12.89 4.34 4.89
CA HIS A 81 13.27 4.18 6.31
C HIS A 81 14.76 4.35 6.60
N ALA A 82 15.63 4.15 5.60
CA ALA A 82 17.07 4.33 5.74
C ALA A 82 17.51 5.78 5.44
N ASP A 83 16.61 6.62 4.94
CA ASP A 83 16.88 8.02 4.62
C ASP A 83 16.84 8.89 5.88
N GLU A 84 17.93 9.64 6.12
CA GLU A 84 18.01 10.59 7.23
C GLU A 84 17.24 11.89 6.94
N ARG A 85 16.96 12.17 5.66
CA ARG A 85 16.21 13.34 5.17
C ARG A 85 14.79 12.95 4.81
N LEU A 86 14.06 12.39 5.78
CA LEU A 86 12.69 11.95 5.57
C LEU A 86 11.85 13.04 4.89
N THR A 87 11.07 12.66 3.88
CA THR A 87 10.22 13.53 3.06
C THR A 87 10.92 14.47 2.09
N ASP A 88 12.25 14.38 1.93
CA ASP A 88 12.97 15.14 0.92
C ASP A 88 12.44 14.82 -0.50
N PRO A 89 12.05 15.84 -1.29
CA PRO A 89 11.40 15.62 -2.59
C PRO A 89 12.32 15.03 -3.67
N LEU A 90 13.62 14.94 -3.43
CA LEU A 90 14.61 14.40 -4.38
C LEU A 90 15.15 13.04 -3.93
N ASP A 91 15.42 12.88 -2.65
CA ASP A 91 16.13 11.71 -2.11
C ASP A 91 15.18 10.62 -1.58
N ASP A 92 14.02 11.02 -1.03
CA ASP A 92 13.07 10.09 -0.43
C ASP A 92 12.12 9.50 -1.50
N PRO A 93 12.18 8.18 -1.78
CA PRO A 93 11.36 7.53 -2.81
C PRO A 93 9.87 7.50 -2.50
N GLU A 94 9.45 7.82 -1.26
CA GLU A 94 8.06 7.91 -0.83
C GLU A 94 7.62 9.35 -0.53
N SER A 95 8.44 10.34 -0.88
CA SER A 95 8.05 11.75 -0.72
C SER A 95 6.90 12.11 -1.66
N TYR A 96 5.86 12.72 -1.08
CA TYR A 96 4.78 13.38 -1.81
C TYR A 96 5.00 14.89 -1.97
N TYR A 97 6.14 15.40 -1.50
CA TYR A 97 6.50 16.80 -1.68
C TYR A 97 7.18 17.03 -3.03
N LYS A 98 7.12 18.28 -3.49
CA LYS A 98 7.87 18.74 -4.65
C LYS A 98 8.77 19.89 -4.21
N ALA A 99 10.01 19.89 -4.69
CA ALA A 99 10.93 21.00 -4.45
C ALA A 99 10.32 22.29 -5.01
N LEU A 100 10.42 23.40 -4.26
CA LEU A 100 9.75 24.66 -4.61
C LEU A 100 10.10 25.13 -6.03
N TRP A 101 11.38 25.08 -6.40
CA TRP A 101 11.84 25.47 -7.73
C TRP A 101 11.24 24.60 -8.85
N HIS A 102 11.10 23.30 -8.62
CA HIS A 102 10.38 22.41 -9.55
C HIS A 102 8.90 22.77 -9.65
N HIS A 103 8.24 23.18 -8.57
CA HIS A 103 6.86 23.65 -8.61
C HIS A 103 6.73 24.96 -9.37
N ASP A 104 7.68 25.88 -9.18
CA ASP A 104 7.70 27.18 -9.84
C ASP A 104 7.87 27.08 -11.37
N GLU A 105 8.56 26.05 -11.86
CA GLU A 105 8.73 25.76 -13.28
C GLU A 105 7.51 25.08 -13.92
N LEU A 106 6.54 24.61 -13.14
CA LEU A 106 5.35 23.96 -13.69
C LEU A 106 4.48 24.95 -14.49
N PRO A 107 3.79 24.48 -15.54
CA PRO A 107 2.73 25.23 -16.19
C PRO A 107 1.69 25.70 -15.16
N PRO A 108 1.11 26.91 -15.29
CA PRO A 108 0.19 27.46 -14.30
C PRO A 108 -0.95 26.52 -13.90
N ALA A 109 -1.52 25.78 -14.85
CA ALA A 109 -2.58 24.81 -14.60
C ALA A 109 -2.16 23.67 -13.66
N MET A 110 -0.89 23.25 -13.68
CA MET A 110 -0.38 22.17 -12.84
C MET A 110 0.03 22.66 -11.44
N LYS A 111 0.11 23.97 -11.19
CA LYS A 111 0.41 24.52 -9.86
C LYS A 111 -0.79 24.45 -8.90
N PHE A 112 -2.00 24.29 -9.44
CA PHE A 112 -3.26 24.21 -8.70
C PHE A 112 -3.77 22.77 -8.51
N LEU A 113 -3.07 21.79 -9.07
CA LEU A 113 -3.29 20.35 -8.84
C LEU A 113 -2.36 19.86 -7.75
#